data_AF-A0A0D0GBD4-F1
#
_entry.id   AF-A0A0D0GBD4-F1
#
_cell.length_a   1.000
_cell.length_b   1.000
_cell.length_c   1.000
_cell.angle_alpha   90.00
_cell.angle_beta   90.00
_cell.angle_gamma   90.00
#
_symmetry.space_group_name_H-M   'P 1'
#
loop_
_entity.id
_entity.type
_entity.pdbx_description
1 polymer ?
#
loop_
_entity_poly.entity_id
_entity_poly.type
_entity_poly.pdbx_seq_one_letter_code
_entity_poly.pdbx_strand_id
1 'polypeptide(L)'
;MNIFKLFYPKSSMKRKILDIKDDIEKLIMHYCEEKFWIEWYGAYDIDPKHLVFWICIQSDEMKLNLKVNSELINKLRNILIKNNYPEQARQYVSIDFESQETVNRESAGNWYQHFK
;
A
#
# COMPACT_ATOMS: atom_id res chain seq x y z
N MET A 1 13.69 1.58 2.18
CA MET A 1 13.96 1.94 3.59
C MET A 1 13.84 3.44 3.74
N ASN A 2 12.69 3.89 4.24
CA ASN A 2 12.39 5.31 4.34
C ASN A 2 13.12 5.95 5.54
N ILE A 3 14.20 6.72 5.32
CA ILE A 3 14.97 7.36 6.40
C ILE A 3 14.17 8.37 7.22
N PHE A 4 13.11 8.97 6.65
CA PHE A 4 12.30 9.99 7.32
C PHE A 4 11.52 9.43 8.50
N LYS A 5 11.34 8.11 8.57
CA LYS A 5 10.68 7.47 9.71
C LYS A 5 11.43 7.68 11.02
N LEU A 6 12.75 7.93 10.99
CA LEU A 6 13.56 8.19 12.19
C LEU A 6 13.16 9.46 12.94
N PHE A 7 12.44 10.38 12.28
CA PHE A 7 11.91 11.60 12.91
C PHE A 7 10.61 11.37 13.70
N TYR A 8 10.02 10.17 13.63
CA TYR A 8 8.78 9.86 14.31
C TYR A 8 9.00 8.87 15.46
N PRO A 9 8.37 9.09 16.64
CA PRO A 9 8.40 8.13 17.73
C PRO A 9 7.90 6.75 17.28
N LYS A 10 8.53 5.67 17.74
CA LYS A 10 8.12 4.28 17.42
C LYS A 10 6.65 3.99 17.75
N SER A 11 6.08 4.67 18.73
CA SER A 11 4.69 4.54 19.14
C SER A 11 3.69 5.28 18.23
N SER A 12 4.15 6.23 17.43
CA SER A 12 3.26 7.06 16.60
C SER A 12 2.63 6.28 15.45
N MET A 13 1.37 6.64 15.11
CA MET A 13 0.66 5.99 14.01
C MET A 13 1.41 6.15 12.68
N LYS A 14 1.90 7.37 12.41
CA LYS A 14 2.68 7.67 11.22
C LYS A 14 3.94 6.80 11.12
N ARG A 15 4.63 6.53 12.22
CA ARG A 15 5.78 5.62 12.20
C ARG A 15 5.38 4.19 11.82
N LYS A 16 4.27 3.68 12.37
CA LYS A 16 3.74 2.35 12.01
C LYS A 16 3.38 2.27 10.53
N ILE A 17 2.75 3.30 9.98
CA ILE A 17 2.38 3.35 8.55
C ILE A 17 3.64 3.31 7.67
N LEU A 18 4.70 4.04 8.04
CA LEU A 18 5.97 4.00 7.30
C LEU A 18 6.67 2.64 7.41
N ASP A 19 6.60 1.98 8.55
CA ASP A 19 7.14 0.62 8.72
C ASP A 19 6.32 -0.42 7.93
N ILE A 20 4.98 -0.28 7.88
CA ILE A 20 4.09 -1.09 7.02
C ILE A 20 4.42 -0.88 5.54
N LYS A 21 4.60 0.38 5.10
CA LYS A 21 4.99 0.70 3.72
C LYS A 21 6.31 0.03 3.34
N ASP A 22 7.34 0.14 4.18
CA ASP A 22 8.64 -0.50 3.94
C ASP A 22 8.51 -2.04 3.86
N ASP A 23 7.63 -2.65 4.66
CA ASP A 23 7.37 -4.09 4.63
C ASP A 23 6.58 -4.52 3.38
N ILE A 24 5.59 -3.73 2.94
CA ILE A 24 4.85 -3.95 1.69
C ILE A 24 5.84 -3.87 0.52
N GLU A 25 6.69 -2.86 0.47
CA GLU A 25 7.71 -2.72 -0.58
C GLU A 25 8.58 -3.97 -0.67
N LYS A 26 9.15 -4.41 0.46
CA LYS A 26 10.01 -5.62 0.50
C LYS A 26 9.26 -6.86 0.04
N LEU A 27 8.00 -7.02 0.44
CA LEU A 27 7.18 -8.15 0.01
C LEU A 27 6.97 -8.12 -1.50
N ILE A 28 6.57 -6.97 -2.05
CA ILE A 28 6.25 -6.81 -3.48
C ILE A 28 7.49 -7.02 -4.37
N MET A 29 8.70 -6.69 -3.90
CA MET A 29 9.94 -6.99 -4.64
C MET A 29 10.12 -8.48 -5.00
N HIS A 30 9.46 -9.39 -4.28
CA HIS A 30 9.53 -10.83 -4.57
C HIS A 30 8.50 -11.31 -5.60
N TYR A 31 7.52 -10.47 -5.95
CA TYR A 31 6.38 -10.82 -6.80
C TYR A 31 6.25 -9.93 -8.04
N CYS A 32 6.84 -8.73 -8.03
CA CYS A 32 6.74 -7.77 -9.11
C CYS A 32 8.13 -7.51 -9.69
N GLU A 33 8.29 -7.80 -10.98
CA GLU A 33 9.52 -7.58 -11.75
C GLU A 33 9.54 -6.17 -12.39
N GLU A 34 8.42 -5.46 -12.35
CA GLU A 34 8.28 -4.12 -12.91
C GLU A 34 8.70 -3.03 -11.93
N LYS A 35 8.84 -1.80 -12.44
CA LYS A 35 8.93 -0.63 -11.57
C LYS A 35 7.62 -0.45 -10.82
N PHE A 36 7.70 -0.33 -9.50
CA PHE A 36 6.55 -0.09 -8.66
C PHE A 36 6.86 0.92 -7.56
N TRP A 37 5.82 1.47 -6.96
CA TRP A 37 5.91 2.26 -5.74
C TRP A 37 4.64 2.10 -4.91
N ILE A 38 4.70 2.51 -3.64
CA ILE A 38 3.57 2.41 -2.72
C ILE A 38 3.08 3.82 -2.40
N GLU A 39 1.86 4.13 -2.76
CA GLU A 39 1.13 5.31 -2.29
C GLU A 39 0.29 4.94 -1.07
N TRP A 40 0.10 5.92 -0.18
CA TRP A 40 -0.79 5.75 0.97
C TRP A 40 -1.39 7.08 1.39
N TYR A 41 -2.64 7.03 1.83
CA TYR A 41 -3.38 8.19 2.30
C TYR A 41 -4.56 7.75 3.19
N GLY A 42 -5.28 8.72 3.74
CA GLY A 42 -6.50 8.49 4.50
C GLY A 42 -6.58 9.28 5.80
N ALA A 43 -7.77 9.31 6.39
CA ALA A 43 -8.04 9.98 7.66
C ALA A 43 -7.68 9.09 8.87
N TYR A 44 -6.52 8.42 8.83
CA TYR A 44 -6.09 7.45 9.85
C TYR A 44 -5.85 8.06 11.23
N ASP A 45 -5.57 9.37 11.30
CA ASP A 45 -5.43 10.11 12.55
C ASP A 45 -6.80 10.38 13.21
N ILE A 46 -7.90 10.36 12.44
CA ILE A 46 -9.27 10.47 12.96
C ILE A 46 -9.79 9.08 13.33
N ASP A 47 -9.71 8.13 12.40
CA ASP A 47 -10.05 6.73 12.62
C ASP A 47 -9.11 5.84 11.79
N PRO A 48 -8.33 4.95 12.44
CA PRO A 48 -7.32 4.13 11.78
C PRO A 48 -7.86 3.21 10.69
N LYS A 49 -9.18 2.97 10.63
CA LYS A 49 -9.82 2.18 9.58
C LYS A 49 -9.76 2.83 8.20
N HIS A 50 -9.57 4.15 8.13
CA HIS A 50 -9.58 4.91 6.87
C HIS A 50 -8.24 4.94 6.14
N LEU A 51 -7.28 4.08 6.52
CA LEU A 51 -6.00 3.98 5.83
C LEU A 51 -6.15 3.21 4.51
N VAL A 52 -5.51 3.72 3.48
CA VAL A 52 -5.42 3.11 2.14
C VAL A 52 -3.96 3.00 1.75
N PHE A 53 -3.58 1.84 1.21
CA PHE A 53 -2.34 1.61 0.48
C PHE A 53 -2.67 1.23 -0.97
N TRP A 54 -2.04 1.92 -1.91
CA TRP A 54 -2.02 1.55 -3.31
C TRP A 54 -0.63 1.05 -3.69
N ILE A 55 -0.58 -0.15 -4.23
CA ILE A 55 0.61 -0.74 -4.85
C ILE A 55 0.55 -0.38 -6.33
N CYS A 56 1.26 0.67 -6.70
CA CYS A 56 1.27 1.24 -8.04
C CYS A 56 2.33 0.54 -8.89
N ILE A 57 1.92 -0.04 -10.01
CA ILE A 57 2.77 -0.85 -10.92
C ILE A 57 2.62 -0.34 -12.37
N GLN A 58 3.27 -0.98 -13.35
CA GLN A 58 3.22 -0.49 -14.74
C GLN A 58 2.04 -1.07 -15.53
N SER A 59 1.92 -2.38 -15.61
CA SER A 59 0.97 -3.04 -16.53
C SER A 59 -0.32 -3.54 -15.88
N ASP A 60 -1.41 -3.59 -16.66
CA ASP A 60 -2.68 -4.20 -16.27
C ASP A 60 -2.54 -5.72 -16.07
N GLU A 61 -1.68 -6.38 -16.85
CA GLU A 61 -1.41 -7.81 -16.71
C GLU A 61 -0.79 -8.13 -15.35
N MET A 62 0.28 -7.42 -14.97
CA MET A 62 0.90 -7.57 -13.65
C MET A 62 -0.10 -7.23 -12.53
N LYS A 63 -0.97 -6.22 -12.74
CA LYS A 63 -2.01 -5.86 -11.76
C LYS A 63 -2.91 -7.04 -11.48
N LEU A 64 -3.41 -7.67 -12.54
CA LEU A 64 -4.31 -8.81 -12.44
C LEU A 64 -3.61 -10.00 -11.80
N ASN A 65 -2.38 -10.32 -12.23
CA ASN A 65 -1.59 -11.42 -11.67
C ASN A 65 -1.37 -11.28 -10.15
N LEU A 66 -1.06 -10.07 -9.67
CA LEU A 66 -0.91 -9.80 -8.24
C LEU A 66 -2.26 -9.85 -7.49
N LYS A 67 -3.33 -9.30 -8.08
CA LYS A 67 -4.67 -9.29 -7.47
C LYS A 67 -5.25 -10.68 -7.25
N VAL A 68 -5.00 -11.62 -8.17
CA VAL A 68 -5.52 -13.00 -8.04
C VAL A 68 -4.65 -13.89 -7.15
N ASN A 69 -3.47 -13.43 -6.73
CA ASN A 69 -2.55 -14.21 -5.90
C ASN A 69 -2.97 -14.18 -4.41
N SER A 70 -3.79 -15.15 -4.01
CA SER A 70 -4.32 -15.24 -2.64
C SER A 70 -3.24 -15.35 -1.56
N GLU A 71 -2.10 -15.98 -1.85
CA GLU A 71 -0.96 -16.05 -0.92
C GLU A 71 -0.37 -14.66 -0.66
N LEU A 72 -0.15 -13.87 -1.73
CA LEU A 72 0.32 -12.49 -1.63
C LEU A 72 -0.67 -11.63 -0.84
N ILE A 73 -1.96 -11.72 -1.15
CA ILE A 73 -3.00 -10.96 -0.44
C ILE A 73 -2.99 -11.28 1.07
N ASN A 74 -2.88 -12.56 1.44
CA ASN A 74 -2.77 -12.97 2.84
C ASN A 74 -1.50 -12.43 3.50
N LYS A 75 -0.36 -12.47 2.80
CA LYS A 75 0.90 -11.89 3.29
C LYS A 75 0.79 -10.38 3.51
N LEU A 76 0.16 -9.65 2.60
CA LEU A 76 -0.09 -8.21 2.73
C LEU A 76 -0.95 -7.91 3.97
N ARG A 77 -2.00 -8.68 4.22
CA ARG A 77 -2.83 -8.53 5.43
C ARG A 77 -2.06 -8.81 6.71
N ASN A 78 -1.19 -9.82 6.70
CA ASN A 78 -0.35 -10.15 7.86
C ASN A 78 0.67 -9.06 8.22
N ILE A 79 1.06 -8.17 7.29
CA ILE A 79 1.93 -7.02 7.58
C ILE A 79 1.28 -6.08 8.61
N LEU A 80 -0.05 -5.89 8.56
CA LEU A 80 -0.77 -5.06 9.53
C LEU A 80 -0.69 -5.64 10.95
N ILE A 81 -0.74 -6.97 11.05
CA ILE A 81 -0.59 -7.70 12.33
C ILE A 81 0.85 -7.57 12.84
N LYS A 82 1.84 -7.85 11.98
CA LYS A 82 3.27 -7.74 12.29
C LYS A 82 3.65 -6.36 12.83
N ASN A 83 3.09 -5.30 12.25
CA ASN A 83 3.35 -3.92 12.64
C ASN A 83 2.41 -3.41 13.75
N ASN A 84 1.63 -4.30 14.35
CA ASN A 84 0.74 -4.02 15.47
C ASN A 84 -0.20 -2.83 15.19
N TYR A 85 -0.77 -2.79 13.97
CA TYR A 85 -1.81 -1.83 13.59
C TYR A 85 -3.09 -2.11 14.40
N PRO A 86 -3.95 -1.13 14.72
CA PRO A 86 -5.13 -1.34 15.56
C PRO A 86 -6.03 -2.48 15.07
N GLU A 87 -6.29 -3.47 15.92
CA GLU A 87 -6.98 -4.71 15.56
C GLU A 87 -8.35 -4.47 14.94
N GLN A 88 -9.14 -3.59 15.54
CA GLN A 88 -10.46 -3.19 15.07
C GLN A 88 -10.45 -2.53 13.68
N ALA A 89 -9.31 -2.02 13.23
CA ALA A 89 -9.17 -1.33 11.96
C ALA A 89 -8.66 -2.23 10.81
N ARG A 90 -7.94 -3.31 11.11
CA ARG A 90 -7.16 -4.09 10.11
C ARG A 90 -7.99 -4.60 8.94
N GLN A 91 -9.23 -5.03 9.22
CA GLN A 91 -10.14 -5.55 8.19
C GLN A 91 -10.66 -4.46 7.24
N TYR A 92 -10.63 -3.19 7.67
CA TYR A 92 -11.15 -2.06 6.90
C TYR A 92 -10.06 -1.29 6.15
N VAL A 93 -8.79 -1.44 6.54
CA VAL A 93 -7.66 -0.86 5.79
C VAL A 93 -7.71 -1.37 4.35
N SER A 94 -7.68 -0.48 3.37
CA SER A 94 -7.59 -0.88 1.98
C SER A 94 -6.13 -1.13 1.59
N ILE A 95 -5.85 -2.27 0.95
CA ILE A 95 -4.57 -2.57 0.31
C ILE A 95 -4.93 -3.14 -1.05
N ASP A 96 -4.65 -2.39 -2.11
CA ASP A 96 -5.00 -2.80 -3.46
C ASP A 96 -3.94 -2.33 -4.47
N PHE A 97 -4.08 -2.75 -5.72
CA PHE A 97 -3.14 -2.52 -6.80
C PHE A 97 -3.75 -1.63 -7.88
N GLU A 98 -2.93 -0.76 -8.45
CA GLU A 98 -3.28 0.04 -9.61
C GLU A 98 -2.11 0.12 -10.61
N SER A 99 -2.41 0.18 -11.90
CA SER A 99 -1.42 0.18 -12.97
C SER A 99 -1.32 1.56 -13.65
N GLN A 100 -0.12 1.89 -14.12
CA GLN A 100 0.09 3.06 -14.94
C GLN A 100 -0.71 2.99 -16.25
N GLU A 101 -0.90 1.81 -16.85
CA GLU A 101 -1.76 1.64 -18.03
C GLU A 101 -3.20 2.08 -17.79
N THR A 102 -3.78 1.71 -16.64
CA THR A 102 -5.12 2.15 -16.26
C THR A 102 -5.17 3.65 -16.03
N VAL A 103 -4.20 4.21 -15.31
CA VAL A 103 -4.12 5.66 -15.09
C VAL A 103 -3.92 6.43 -16.40
N ASN A 104 -3.15 5.89 -17.35
CA ASN A 104 -3.00 6.45 -18.69
C ASN A 104 -4.33 6.49 -19.45
N ARG A 105 -5.08 5.38 -19.40
CA ARG A 105 -6.37 5.23 -20.08
C ARG A 105 -7.48 6.09 -19.48
N GLU A 106 -7.54 6.18 -18.16
CA GLU A 106 -8.69 6.74 -17.43
C GLU A 106 -8.44 8.16 -16.89
N SER A 107 -7.18 8.56 -16.78
CA SER A 107 -6.79 9.84 -16.17
C SER A 107 -5.63 10.51 -16.88
N ALA A 108 -5.38 10.16 -18.15
CA ALA A 108 -4.32 10.74 -18.98
C ALA A 108 -2.93 10.71 -18.31
N GLY A 109 -2.65 9.69 -17.50
CA GLY A 109 -1.40 9.50 -16.78
C GLY A 109 -1.30 10.27 -15.45
N ASN A 110 -2.38 10.95 -15.03
CA ASN A 110 -2.40 11.76 -13.83
C ASN A 110 -2.95 10.98 -12.61
N TRP A 111 -2.04 10.52 -11.76
CA TRP A 111 -2.38 9.80 -10.51
C TRP A 111 -3.23 10.60 -9.53
N TYR A 112 -3.01 11.91 -9.42
CA TYR A 112 -3.82 12.75 -8.53
C TYR A 112 -5.27 12.82 -8.99
N GLN A 113 -5.50 12.96 -10.29
CA GLN A 113 -6.85 12.93 -10.86
C GLN A 113 -7.49 11.55 -10.73
N HIS A 114 -6.69 10.48 -10.87
CA HIS A 114 -7.17 9.12 -10.77
C HIS A 114 -7.69 8.76 -9.37
N PHE A 115 -7.03 9.24 -8.31
CA PHE A 115 -7.42 8.97 -6.93
C PHE A 115 -8.38 9.99 -6.32
N LYS A 116 -8.76 11.03 -7.06
CA LYS A 116 -9.66 12.09 -6.60
C LYS A 116 -11.12 11.71 -6.76
#